data_AF-A0A9D5WKI3-F1
#
_entry.id   AF-A0A9D5WKI3-F1
#
_cell.length_a   1.000
_cell.length_b   1.000
_cell.length_c   1.000
_cell.angle_alpha   90.00
_cell.angle_beta   90.00
_cell.angle_gamma   90.00
#
_symmetry.space_group_name_H-M   'P 1'
#
loop_
_entity.id
_entity.type
_entity.pdbx_description
1 polymer ?
#
loop_
_entity_poly.entity_id
_entity_poly.type
_entity_poly.pdbx_seq_one_letter_code
_entity_poly.pdbx_strand_id
1 'polypeptide(L)'
;MNTLSAQRLARRLATTLLLPLALLLTSLGGQAQIARDAVSWSHSVEDKSPTEKVIVFTATLKGDWHLYGTELPSGGPTPTTLVVDKIAGAQLVGKLTPSREPIEKHDPNFDMTLRFYAGQVSFRQTLRITDPKAFAFSGAMRYMACNDDQCLPPANWAFDIALKELGKVTAAKAGADQSQTRRSSKGRK
;
A
#
# COMPACT_ATOMS: atom_id res chain seq x y z
N MET A 1 -51.00 39.70 -10.24
CA MET A 1 -50.10 38.58 -10.62
C MET A 1 -50.47 37.37 -9.77
N ASN A 2 -50.77 36.22 -10.39
CA ASN A 2 -51.44 35.09 -9.73
C ASN A 2 -50.43 34.18 -8.98
N THR A 3 -50.78 33.70 -7.78
CA THR A 3 -49.93 32.90 -6.88
C THR A 3 -49.42 31.60 -7.51
N LEU A 4 -50.19 31.02 -8.44
CA LEU A 4 -49.82 29.85 -9.24
C LEU A 4 -48.65 30.11 -10.21
N SER A 5 -48.43 31.36 -10.64
CA SER A 5 -47.34 31.72 -11.55
C SER A 5 -45.99 31.80 -10.82
N ALA A 6 -45.98 32.35 -9.60
CA ALA A 6 -44.79 32.42 -8.74
C ALA A 6 -44.29 31.03 -8.32
N GLN A 7 -45.19 30.08 -8.01
CA GLN A 7 -44.82 28.71 -7.68
C GLN A 7 -44.25 27.92 -8.88
N ARG A 8 -44.77 28.17 -10.09
CA ARG A 8 -44.24 27.57 -11.33
C ARG A 8 -42.87 28.14 -11.70
N LEU A 9 -42.64 29.43 -11.49
CA LEU A 9 -41.32 30.04 -11.66
C LEU A 9 -40.31 29.51 -10.64
N ALA A 10 -40.67 29.45 -9.35
CA ALA A 10 -39.79 28.94 -8.30
C ALA A 10 -39.40 27.45 -8.51
N ARG A 11 -40.35 26.61 -8.94
CA ARG A 11 -40.06 25.20 -9.30
C ARG A 11 -39.17 25.07 -10.52
N ARG A 12 -39.36 25.89 -11.56
CA ARG A 12 -38.49 25.92 -12.76
C ARG A 12 -37.09 26.43 -12.41
N LEU A 13 -36.97 27.51 -11.64
CA LEU A 13 -35.68 28.05 -11.20
C LEU A 13 -34.91 27.06 -10.30
N ALA A 14 -35.60 26.37 -9.39
CA ALA A 14 -34.97 25.35 -8.54
C ALA A 14 -34.46 24.15 -9.33
N THR A 15 -35.20 23.64 -10.33
CA THR A 15 -34.74 22.53 -11.19
C THR A 15 -33.61 22.95 -12.14
N THR A 16 -33.61 24.21 -12.61
CA THR A 16 -32.58 24.72 -13.52
C THR A 16 -31.25 25.02 -12.81
N LEU A 17 -31.27 25.35 -11.50
CA LEU A 17 -30.05 25.52 -10.69
C LEU A 17 -29.51 24.20 -10.10
N LEU A 18 -30.36 23.19 -9.88
CA LEU A 18 -29.95 21.88 -9.35
C LEU A 18 -29.15 21.04 -10.37
N LEU A 19 -29.45 21.15 -11.67
CA LEU A 19 -28.73 20.43 -12.72
C LEU A 19 -27.24 20.82 -12.89
N PRO A 20 -26.87 22.11 -12.99
CA PRO A 20 -25.46 22.51 -13.10
C PRO A 20 -24.69 22.26 -11.80
N LEU A 21 -25.35 22.35 -10.63
CA LEU A 21 -24.71 22.05 -9.34
C LEU A 21 -24.40 20.56 -9.18
N ALA A 22 -25.30 19.67 -9.64
CA ALA A 22 -25.06 18.23 -9.69
C ALA A 22 -23.95 17.85 -10.70
N LEU A 23 -23.81 18.59 -11.81
CA LEU A 23 -22.76 18.37 -12.80
C LEU A 23 -21.38 18.90 -12.35
N LEU A 24 -21.33 19.89 -11.46
CA LEU A 24 -20.07 20.42 -10.91
C LEU A 24 -19.45 19.46 -9.87
N LEU A 25 -20.28 18.72 -9.14
CA LEU A 25 -19.86 17.78 -8.08
C LEU A 25 -19.20 16.48 -8.59
N THR A 26 -19.30 16.14 -9.87
CA THR A 26 -18.74 14.89 -10.43
C THR A 26 -17.26 14.98 -10.82
N SER A 27 -16.69 16.19 -10.87
CA SER A 27 -15.32 16.42 -11.37
C SER A 27 -14.19 16.12 -10.36
N LEU A 28 -14.50 15.91 -9.07
CA LEU A 28 -13.47 15.72 -8.03
C LEU A 28 -12.90 14.29 -7.94
N GLY A 29 -13.37 13.34 -8.76
CA GLY A 29 -13.00 11.92 -8.67
C GLY A 29 -11.84 11.44 -9.56
N GLY A 30 -11.36 12.25 -10.52
CA GLY A 30 -10.54 11.75 -11.64
C GLY A 30 -9.15 11.18 -11.26
N GLN A 31 -8.51 11.72 -10.23
CA GLN A 31 -7.09 11.38 -9.94
C GLN A 31 -6.91 10.00 -9.30
N ALA A 32 -7.85 9.59 -8.46
CA ALA A 32 -7.81 8.27 -7.82
C ALA A 32 -8.09 7.13 -8.80
N GLN A 33 -8.68 7.43 -9.96
CA GLN A 33 -8.92 6.44 -11.01
C GLN A 33 -7.63 6.20 -11.83
N ILE A 34 -6.90 7.27 -12.18
CA ILE A 34 -5.66 7.18 -12.96
C ILE A 34 -4.58 6.36 -12.22
N ALA A 35 -4.41 6.58 -10.92
CA ALA A 35 -3.44 5.79 -10.13
C ALA A 35 -3.78 4.29 -10.07
N ARG A 36 -5.07 3.94 -10.06
CA ARG A 36 -5.53 2.53 -10.12
C ARG A 36 -5.33 1.93 -11.51
N ASP A 37 -5.45 2.75 -12.55
CA ASP A 37 -5.19 2.32 -13.92
C ASP A 37 -3.70 2.08 -14.19
N ALA A 38 -2.82 2.80 -13.50
CA ALA A 38 -1.36 2.63 -13.57
C ALA A 38 -0.86 1.42 -12.78
N VAL A 39 -1.32 1.27 -11.53
CA VAL A 39 -0.89 0.18 -10.63
C VAL A 39 -2.11 -0.46 -9.95
N SER A 40 -2.30 -1.75 -10.23
CA SER A 40 -3.27 -2.59 -9.53
C SER A 40 -2.58 -3.36 -8.42
N TRP A 41 -3.18 -3.35 -7.23
CA TRP A 41 -2.64 -4.01 -6.05
C TRP A 41 -3.56 -5.14 -5.59
N SER A 42 -2.94 -6.19 -5.06
CA SER A 42 -3.61 -7.26 -4.33
C SER A 42 -2.75 -7.73 -3.17
N HIS A 43 -3.33 -8.53 -2.27
CA HIS A 43 -2.56 -9.23 -1.24
C HIS A 43 -2.90 -10.72 -1.19
N SER A 44 -1.97 -11.49 -0.66
CA SER A 44 -2.18 -12.88 -0.25
C SER A 44 -1.42 -13.17 1.04
N VAL A 45 -1.74 -14.30 1.66
CA VAL A 45 -1.06 -14.80 2.86
C VAL A 45 -0.41 -16.14 2.54
N GLU A 46 0.88 -16.25 2.84
CA GLU A 46 1.62 -17.50 2.75
C GLU A 46 1.96 -18.03 4.15
N ASP A 47 1.88 -19.36 4.28
CA ASP A 47 2.28 -20.07 5.48
C ASP A 47 3.81 -20.14 5.58
N LYS A 48 4.36 -19.70 6.72
CA LYS A 48 5.78 -19.89 7.06
C LYS A 48 5.94 -20.85 8.23
N SER A 49 5.11 -20.71 9.26
CA SER A 49 5.04 -21.63 10.40
C SER A 49 3.68 -21.49 11.11
N PRO A 50 3.42 -22.26 12.19
CA PRO A 50 2.24 -22.04 13.02
C PRO A 50 2.18 -20.64 13.66
N THR A 51 3.31 -19.98 13.86
CA THR A 51 3.40 -18.68 14.55
C THR A 51 3.82 -17.53 13.64
N GLU A 52 4.22 -17.81 12.40
CA GLU A 52 4.63 -16.78 11.43
C GLU A 52 3.90 -16.96 10.09
N LYS A 53 3.44 -15.84 9.55
CA LYS A 53 2.83 -15.72 8.22
C LYS A 53 3.58 -14.70 7.40
N VAL A 54 3.55 -14.84 6.08
CA VAL A 54 4.09 -13.84 5.16
C VAL A 54 2.92 -13.20 4.43
N ILE A 55 2.76 -11.90 4.59
CA ILE A 55 1.82 -11.12 3.78
C ILE A 55 2.56 -10.72 2.51
N VAL A 56 1.95 -11.02 1.36
CA VAL A 56 2.53 -10.76 0.05
C VAL A 56 1.65 -9.73 -0.66
N PHE A 57 2.17 -8.51 -0.78
CA PHE A 57 1.53 -7.41 -1.50
C PHE A 57 2.00 -7.42 -2.95
N THR A 58 1.13 -7.64 -3.91
CA THR A 58 1.49 -7.72 -5.33
C THR A 58 1.04 -6.46 -6.06
N ALA A 59 1.98 -5.78 -6.70
CA ALA A 59 1.73 -4.66 -7.60
C ALA A 59 1.86 -5.14 -9.05
N THR A 60 0.81 -4.89 -9.85
CA THR A 60 0.81 -5.11 -11.29
C THR A 60 0.70 -3.75 -11.98
N LEU A 61 1.75 -3.38 -12.69
CA LEU A 61 1.89 -2.14 -13.41
C LEU A 61 1.43 -2.32 -14.86
N LYS A 62 0.66 -1.35 -15.36
CA LYS A 62 0.13 -1.39 -16.72
C LYS A 62 1.15 -0.77 -17.69
N GLY A 63 1.37 -1.39 -18.85
CA GLY A 63 2.17 -0.79 -19.93
C GLY A 63 3.59 -0.40 -19.50
N ASP A 64 3.91 0.88 -19.68
CA ASP A 64 5.20 1.53 -19.43
C ASP A 64 5.30 2.20 -18.05
N TRP A 65 4.30 2.02 -17.19
CA TRP A 65 4.38 2.51 -15.81
C TRP A 65 5.44 1.76 -15.01
N HIS A 66 6.12 2.51 -14.14
CA HIS A 66 7.14 2.03 -13.23
C HIS A 66 6.82 2.41 -11.78
N LEU A 67 7.16 1.51 -10.85
CA LEU A 67 6.93 1.65 -9.41
C LEU A 67 8.29 1.73 -8.73
N TYR A 68 8.56 2.81 -8.01
CA TYR A 68 9.85 2.96 -7.36
C TYR A 68 10.07 1.97 -6.21
N GLY A 69 11.35 1.64 -5.99
CA GLY A 69 11.80 0.71 -4.96
C GLY A 69 11.52 1.18 -3.53
N THR A 70 11.86 0.31 -2.58
CA THR A 70 11.71 0.57 -1.14
C THR A 70 12.83 1.43 -0.57
N GLU A 71 13.96 1.52 -1.26
CA GLU A 71 15.14 2.28 -0.86
C GLU A 71 15.56 3.18 -2.03
N LEU A 72 15.57 4.50 -1.80
CA LEU A 72 15.86 5.51 -2.82
C LEU A 72 16.75 6.62 -2.23
N PRO A 73 17.55 7.31 -3.06
CA PRO A 73 18.28 8.51 -2.65
C PRO A 73 17.35 9.62 -2.15
N SER A 74 17.85 10.46 -1.24
CA SER A 74 17.14 11.67 -0.79
C SER A 74 16.94 12.66 -1.94
N GLY A 75 15.79 13.35 -1.97
CA GLY A 75 15.46 14.33 -3.01
C GLY A 75 14.84 13.73 -4.27
N GLY A 76 14.71 12.40 -4.33
CA GLY A 76 14.02 11.68 -5.39
C GLY A 76 12.53 11.43 -5.10
N PRO A 77 11.94 10.45 -5.79
CA PRO A 77 10.53 10.11 -5.66
C PRO A 77 10.16 9.49 -4.31
N THR A 78 8.86 9.34 -4.04
CA THR A 78 8.40 8.63 -2.84
C THR A 78 8.67 7.11 -2.98
N PRO A 79 9.42 6.49 -2.04
CA PRO A 79 9.69 5.06 -2.08
C PRO A 79 8.44 4.24 -1.73
N THR A 80 8.35 3.04 -2.30
CA THR A 80 7.31 2.07 -1.93
C THR A 80 7.51 1.64 -0.48
N THR A 81 6.52 1.91 0.37
CA THR A 81 6.63 1.75 1.83
C THR A 81 5.38 1.08 2.39
N LEU A 82 5.57 0.16 3.32
CA LEU A 82 4.49 -0.37 4.16
C LEU A 82 4.19 0.64 5.28
N VAL A 83 3.02 1.24 5.24
CA VAL A 83 2.49 2.07 6.33
C VAL A 83 1.57 1.20 7.19
N VAL A 84 1.79 1.20 8.51
CA VAL A 84 0.98 0.42 9.46
C VAL A 84 0.10 1.38 10.25
N ASP A 85 -1.20 1.28 10.05
CA ASP A 85 -2.19 2.09 10.78
C ASP A 85 -2.58 1.39 12.09
N LYS A 86 -2.70 0.07 12.07
CA LYS A 86 -3.03 -0.74 13.24
C LYS A 86 -2.29 -2.07 13.21
N ILE A 87 -1.68 -2.42 14.35
CA ILE A 87 -1.15 -3.75 14.60
C ILE A 87 -1.42 -4.17 16.04
N ALA A 88 -2.08 -5.31 16.23
CA ALA A 88 -2.34 -5.92 17.54
C ALA A 88 -2.33 -7.44 17.40
N GLY A 89 -1.91 -8.15 18.46
CA GLY A 89 -1.80 -9.62 18.42
C GLY A 89 -0.77 -10.16 17.41
N ALA A 90 0.07 -9.27 16.84
CA ALA A 90 1.12 -9.61 15.89
C ALA A 90 2.27 -8.60 15.96
N GLN A 91 3.41 -8.96 15.35
CA GLN A 91 4.59 -8.11 15.20
C GLN A 91 5.16 -8.25 13.79
N LEU A 92 5.66 -7.15 13.22
CA LEU A 92 6.45 -7.21 11.98
C LEU A 92 7.81 -7.86 12.28
N VAL A 93 8.23 -8.81 11.45
CA VAL A 93 9.56 -9.41 11.50
C VAL A 93 10.33 -9.02 10.25
N GLY A 94 11.44 -8.30 10.44
CA GLY A 94 12.28 -7.81 9.35
C GLY A 94 11.66 -6.67 8.54
N LYS A 95 12.34 -6.31 7.44
CA LYS A 95 11.92 -5.28 6.49
C LYS A 95 10.99 -5.84 5.42
N LEU A 96 10.20 -4.95 4.81
CA LEU A 96 9.48 -5.23 3.57
C LEU A 96 10.50 -5.61 2.48
N THR A 97 10.35 -6.79 1.87
CA THR A 97 11.34 -7.32 0.91
C THR A 97 10.70 -7.53 -0.47
N PRO A 98 11.24 -6.95 -1.55
CA PRO A 98 10.74 -7.19 -2.90
C PRO A 98 11.07 -8.62 -3.37
N SER A 99 10.25 -9.17 -4.27
CA SER A 99 10.42 -10.52 -4.82
C SER A 99 11.53 -10.64 -5.87
N ARG A 100 12.07 -9.50 -6.32
CA ARG A 100 13.19 -9.42 -7.26
C ARG A 100 13.95 -8.12 -7.08
N GLU A 101 15.16 -8.09 -7.62
CA GLU A 101 15.94 -6.86 -7.72
C GLU A 101 15.24 -5.83 -8.63
N PRO A 102 15.29 -4.54 -8.27
CA PRO A 102 14.78 -3.46 -9.11
C PRO A 102 15.68 -3.23 -10.33
N ILE A 103 15.10 -2.64 -11.36
CA ILE A 103 15.82 -2.04 -12.48
C ILE A 103 16.46 -0.75 -11.97
N GLU A 104 17.74 -0.54 -12.27
CA GLU A 104 18.45 0.68 -11.92
C GLU A 104 18.77 1.47 -13.19
N LYS A 105 18.27 2.70 -13.28
CA LYS A 105 18.44 3.57 -14.46
C LYS A 105 18.41 5.03 -14.03
N HIS A 106 19.11 5.88 -14.79
CA HIS A 106 18.95 7.32 -14.67
C HIS A 106 17.52 7.74 -15.06
N ASP A 107 16.88 8.48 -14.17
CA ASP A 107 15.52 9.00 -14.35
C ASP A 107 15.60 10.51 -14.64
N PRO A 108 15.20 10.96 -15.85
CA PRO A 108 15.31 12.37 -16.25
C PRO A 108 14.35 13.29 -15.48
N ASN A 109 13.30 12.75 -14.84
CA ASN A 109 12.38 13.57 -14.03
C ASN A 109 13.03 14.06 -12.74
N PHE A 110 14.02 13.30 -12.24
CA PHE A 110 14.72 13.57 -10.99
C PHE A 110 16.21 13.84 -11.18
N ASP A 111 16.71 13.71 -12.41
CA ASP A 111 18.13 13.84 -12.79
C ASP A 111 19.06 13.00 -11.90
N MET A 112 18.65 11.76 -11.60
CA MET A 112 19.41 10.85 -10.74
C MET A 112 19.17 9.38 -11.08
N THR A 113 20.10 8.51 -10.67
CA THR A 113 19.93 7.07 -10.78
C THR A 113 18.92 6.57 -9.75
N LEU A 114 17.83 6.00 -10.23
CA LEU A 114 16.74 5.47 -9.41
C LEU A 114 16.55 3.97 -9.64
N ARG A 115 15.95 3.33 -8.63
CA ARG A 115 15.61 1.91 -8.63
C ARG A 115 14.11 1.73 -8.69
N PHE A 116 13.59 1.01 -9.69
CA PHE A 116 12.16 0.83 -9.92
C PHE A 116 11.81 -0.55 -10.51
N TYR A 117 10.52 -0.84 -10.58
CA TYR A 117 9.97 -2.08 -11.13
C TYR A 117 9.02 -1.79 -12.29
N ALA A 118 9.08 -2.62 -13.35
CA ALA A 118 8.13 -2.65 -14.47
C ALA A 118 7.32 -3.96 -14.45
N GLY A 119 6.11 -4.00 -15.01
CA GLY A 119 5.33 -5.23 -15.10
C GLY A 119 4.77 -5.68 -13.75
N GLN A 120 5.29 -6.75 -13.15
CA GLN A 120 4.84 -7.21 -11.83
C GLN A 120 5.99 -7.29 -10.82
N VAL A 121 5.69 -6.93 -9.57
CA VAL A 121 6.56 -7.13 -8.41
C VAL A 121 5.69 -7.42 -7.20
N SER A 122 6.20 -8.23 -6.28
CA SER A 122 5.55 -8.45 -4.99
C SER A 122 6.47 -8.09 -3.85
N PHE A 123 5.90 -7.62 -2.75
CA PHE A 123 6.58 -7.21 -1.54
C PHE A 123 6.13 -8.09 -0.38
N ARG A 124 7.09 -8.65 0.35
CA ARG A 124 6.86 -9.67 1.36
C ARG A 124 7.15 -9.06 2.73
N GLN A 125 6.15 -9.12 3.61
CA GLN A 125 6.29 -8.73 5.02
C GLN A 125 5.97 -9.93 5.90
N THR A 126 6.92 -10.33 6.75
CA THR A 126 6.66 -11.39 7.73
C THR A 126 5.93 -10.81 8.93
N LEU A 127 4.87 -11.49 9.37
CA LEU A 127 4.16 -11.26 10.62
C LEU A 127 4.42 -12.43 11.57
N ARG A 128 4.79 -12.12 12.81
CA ARG A 128 4.78 -13.06 13.93
C ARG A 128 3.51 -12.87 14.73
N ILE A 129 2.71 -13.91 14.87
CA ILE A 129 1.45 -13.89 15.62
C ILE A 129 1.76 -14.07 17.11
N THR A 130 1.32 -13.14 17.95
CA THR A 130 1.55 -13.13 19.40
C THR A 130 0.28 -13.39 20.19
N ASP A 131 -0.88 -12.99 19.67
CA ASP A 131 -2.19 -13.32 20.21
C ASP A 131 -3.23 -13.36 19.07
N PRO A 132 -3.62 -14.56 18.59
CA PRO A 132 -4.65 -14.70 17.57
C PRO A 132 -6.00 -14.05 17.93
N LYS A 133 -6.37 -14.03 19.22
CA LYS A 133 -7.68 -13.50 19.65
C LYS A 133 -7.74 -11.97 19.58
N ALA A 134 -6.59 -11.31 19.70
CA ALA A 134 -6.44 -9.86 19.61
C ALA A 134 -5.94 -9.39 18.24
N PHE A 135 -5.90 -10.28 17.24
CA PHE A 135 -5.28 -9.98 15.94
C PHE A 135 -5.97 -8.82 15.23
N ALA A 136 -5.17 -7.83 14.85
CA ALA A 136 -5.54 -6.79 13.90
C ALA A 136 -4.29 -6.38 13.11
N PHE A 137 -4.40 -6.26 11.79
CA PHE A 137 -3.34 -5.72 10.96
C PHE A 137 -3.92 -4.99 9.75
N SER A 138 -3.85 -3.66 9.79
CA SER A 138 -4.34 -2.79 8.71
C SER A 138 -3.35 -1.66 8.44
N GLY A 139 -3.40 -1.12 7.23
CA GLY A 139 -2.49 -0.08 6.80
C GLY A 139 -2.60 0.20 5.32
N ALA A 140 -1.51 0.65 4.72
CA ALA A 140 -1.44 0.87 3.29
C ALA A 140 -0.07 0.57 2.70
N MET A 141 -0.06 0.13 1.45
CA MET A 141 1.10 0.29 0.59
C MET A 141 1.12 1.72 0.08
N ARG A 142 2.05 2.54 0.56
CA ARG A 142 2.30 3.88 0.05
C ARG A 142 3.30 3.80 -1.10
N TYR A 143 2.98 4.41 -2.23
CA TYR A 143 3.81 4.32 -3.43
C TYR A 143 3.68 5.55 -4.32
N MET A 144 4.60 5.66 -5.28
CA MET A 144 4.50 6.60 -6.39
C MET A 144 4.87 5.88 -7.68
N ALA A 145 4.11 6.17 -8.75
CA ALA A 145 4.30 5.57 -10.05
C ALA A 145 4.56 6.66 -11.09
N CYS A 146 5.51 6.40 -11.99
CA CYS A 146 5.82 7.28 -13.11
C CYS A 146 5.92 6.47 -14.40
N ASN A 147 5.68 7.12 -15.53
CA ASN A 147 6.11 6.65 -16.83
C ASN A 147 7.12 7.66 -17.41
N ASP A 148 7.47 7.51 -18.69
CA ASP A 148 8.47 8.36 -19.33
C ASP A 148 8.02 9.83 -19.47
N ASP A 149 6.72 10.11 -19.40
CA ASP A 149 6.15 11.45 -19.60
C ASP A 149 5.80 12.16 -18.29
N GLN A 150 5.41 11.41 -17.26
CA GLN A 150 4.84 12.00 -16.05
C GLN A 150 4.97 11.12 -14.81
N CYS A 151 4.86 11.77 -13.65
CA CYS A 151 4.72 11.15 -12.36
C CYS A 151 3.35 11.42 -11.76
N LEU A 152 2.70 10.37 -11.27
CA LEU A 152 1.48 10.52 -10.48
C LEU A 152 1.83 10.96 -9.05
N PRO A 153 0.95 11.73 -8.38
CA PRO A 153 1.10 12.00 -6.96
C PRO A 153 1.20 10.69 -6.15
N PRO A 154 1.90 10.67 -5.01
CA PRO A 154 1.96 9.50 -4.15
C PRO A 154 0.57 9.03 -3.73
N ALA A 155 0.33 7.73 -3.84
CA ALA A 155 -0.95 7.09 -3.52
C ALA A 155 -0.77 6.08 -2.38
N ASN A 156 -1.90 5.76 -1.72
CA ASN A 156 -1.99 4.74 -0.71
C ASN A 156 -2.99 3.67 -1.18
N TRP A 157 -2.54 2.42 -1.27
CA TRP A 157 -3.44 1.28 -1.42
C TRP A 157 -3.68 0.67 -0.04
N ALA A 158 -4.86 0.94 0.53
CA ALA A 158 -5.22 0.47 1.85
C ALA A 158 -5.52 -1.03 1.87
N PHE A 159 -5.13 -1.71 2.94
CA PHE A 159 -5.44 -3.11 3.21
C PHE A 159 -5.90 -3.30 4.65
N ASP A 160 -6.69 -4.35 4.87
CA ASP A 160 -7.03 -4.90 6.18
C ASP A 160 -6.92 -6.42 6.07
N ILE A 161 -6.03 -7.02 6.86
CA ILE A 161 -5.84 -8.47 6.90
C ILE A 161 -6.69 -9.03 8.02
N ALA A 162 -7.68 -9.85 7.67
CA ALA A 162 -8.51 -10.52 8.65
C ALA A 162 -7.82 -11.77 9.21
N LEU A 163 -8.08 -12.10 10.48
CA LEU A 163 -7.57 -13.34 11.12
C LEU A 163 -7.87 -14.60 10.31
N LYS A 164 -9.04 -14.66 9.67
CA LYS A 164 -9.46 -15.81 8.83
C LYS A 164 -8.53 -16.04 7.62
N GLU A 165 -7.90 -15.00 7.12
CA GLU A 165 -6.96 -15.08 5.98
C GLU A 165 -5.62 -15.68 6.40
N LEU A 166 -5.30 -15.62 7.69
CA LEU A 166 -4.11 -16.27 8.24
C LEU A 166 -4.25 -17.80 8.37
N GLY A 167 -5.43 -18.37 8.12
CA GLY A 167 -5.65 -19.80 8.32
C GLY A 167 -5.36 -20.23 9.77
N LYS A 168 -4.72 -21.40 9.94
CA LYS A 168 -4.37 -21.91 11.28
C LYS A 168 -3.12 -21.21 11.81
N VAL A 169 -3.27 -20.51 12.94
CA VAL A 169 -2.18 -19.83 13.66
C VAL A 169 -2.23 -20.10 15.15
N THR A 170 -1.06 -20.11 15.78
CA THR A 170 -0.87 -20.16 17.23
C THR A 170 -0.05 -18.97 17.70
N ALA A 171 -0.22 -18.60 18.97
CA ALA A 171 0.59 -17.56 19.59
C ALA A 171 2.05 -18.00 19.69
N ALA A 172 2.98 -17.14 19.25
CA ALA A 172 4.39 -17.30 19.52
C ALA A 172 4.63 -17.25 21.04
N LYS A 173 5.38 -18.22 21.58
CA LYS A 173 5.79 -18.19 22.99
C LYS A 173 6.68 -16.97 23.23
N ALA A 174 6.41 -16.22 24.30
CA ALA A 174 7.27 -15.13 24.72
C ALA A 174 8.70 -15.66 24.98
N GLY A 175 9.70 -15.13 24.27
CA GLY A 175 11.12 -15.46 24.48
C GLY A 175 11.91 -15.98 23.27
N ALA A 176 11.32 -16.10 22.08
CA ALA A 176 12.05 -16.50 20.86
C ALA A 176 12.66 -15.30 20.12
N ASP A 177 13.49 -14.53 20.82
CA ASP A 177 14.61 -13.79 20.23
C ASP A 177 15.60 -13.43 21.35
N GLN A 178 16.92 -13.54 21.08
CA GLN A 178 18.07 -13.43 22.02
C GLN A 178 18.61 -14.75 22.63
N SER A 179 18.95 -15.75 21.82
CA SER A 179 19.93 -16.76 22.24
C SER A 179 20.75 -17.30 21.07
N GLN A 180 21.46 -16.43 20.36
CA GLN A 180 22.52 -16.87 19.43
C GLN A 180 23.58 -15.78 19.18
N THR A 181 24.25 -15.31 20.24
CA THR A 181 25.61 -14.72 20.09
C THR A 181 26.51 -14.91 21.32
N ARG A 182 26.02 -15.33 22.50
CA ARG A 182 26.90 -15.64 23.65
C ARG A 182 27.20 -17.12 23.79
N ARG A 183 27.92 -17.70 22.83
CA ARG A 183 28.65 -18.97 23.02
C ARG A 183 29.81 -19.08 22.02
N SER A 184 30.89 -18.36 22.31
CA SER A 184 32.24 -18.84 21.95
C SER A 184 33.28 -18.25 22.91
N SER A 185 34.16 -19.13 23.38
CA SER A 185 35.35 -18.91 24.22
C SER A 185 35.15 -18.63 25.72
N LYS A 186 34.84 -19.70 26.48
CA LYS A 186 35.49 -19.90 27.79
C LYS A 186 36.14 -21.27 27.84
N GLY A 187 37.48 -21.26 27.74
CA GLY A 187 38.38 -22.17 28.44
C GLY A 187 38.86 -23.42 27.70
N ARG A 188 40.17 -23.49 27.41
CA ARG A 188 40.98 -24.68 27.70
C ARG A 188 42.48 -24.35 27.77
N LYS A 189 43.01 -24.50 29.01
CA LYS A 189 44.40 -24.70 29.44
C LYS A 189 45.47 -23.67 29.04
#